data_AF-A0A1Y1VF72-F1
#
_entry.id   AF-A0A1Y1VF72-F1
#
_cell.length_a   1.000
_cell.length_b   1.000
_cell.length_c   1.000
_cell.angle_alpha   90.00
_cell.angle_beta   90.00
_cell.angle_gamma   90.00
#
_symmetry.space_group_name_H-M   'P 1'
#
loop_
_entity.id
_entity.type
_entity.pdbx_description
1 polymer ?
#
loop_
_entity_poly.entity_id
_entity_poly.type
_entity_poly.pdbx_seq_one_letter_code
_entity_poly.pdbx_strand_id
1 'polypeptide(L)'
;MIISIRNILSALLFIPYVYTRAIANDKSKEIDTKDDTKYGVPFHLYGLLLIIVSSGCGTLFPILLKKKSFFSVKSTLFNSLKMFGTGVIVTVAFVHMLSPADKMLSGDDAPDIFKENYDSFSGVFAVLGIILSHGIQVIVKDYFNNKNKETNYNEIEDHHSNSNLLNGSIHSSSTETDSLLSQGKNKDIEIKEEESNNYNNYNSTQNELYHENLDNKGCHSEALFLTTDKQIVSYLLEIGVSLHSILIGFAFGTNFDNDINFLLIALMIHQFFEGIALSTVVIEAKFKNFSSLIFMVIFYTLTMPLGGVGGLIIYNFNKSNLKIMTSVQGVLDSVAAGLLIYDSLVNILYNYTSSKQWNNMSRFSKFIQLCSFYMGCAAMAIVGIWA
;
A
#
# COMPACT_ATOMS: atom_id res chain seq x y z
N MET A 1 -16.58 9.15 6.62
CA MET A 1 -15.81 10.00 5.69
C MET A 1 -16.65 10.19 4.42
N ILE A 2 -17.63 11.10 4.47
CA ILE A 2 -18.50 11.41 3.33
C ILE A 2 -17.86 12.64 2.69
N ILE A 3 -17.16 12.48 1.58
CA ILE A 3 -16.80 13.61 0.73
C ILE A 3 -18.14 14.23 0.33
N SER A 4 -18.43 15.42 0.86
CA SER A 4 -19.72 16.08 0.66
C SER A 4 -19.97 16.20 -0.84
N ILE A 5 -21.14 15.79 -1.31
CA ILE A 5 -21.57 15.90 -2.72
C ILE A 5 -21.31 17.32 -3.25
N ARG A 6 -21.32 18.34 -2.36
CA ARG A 6 -20.94 19.72 -2.66
C ARG A 6 -19.52 19.87 -3.23
N ASN A 7 -18.54 19.10 -2.76
CA ASN A 7 -17.16 19.15 -3.22
C ASN A 7 -16.99 18.47 -4.59
N ILE A 8 -17.75 17.41 -4.83
CA ILE A 8 -17.81 16.73 -6.14
C ILE A 8 -18.51 17.64 -7.16
N LEU A 9 -19.59 18.29 -6.76
CA LEU A 9 -20.32 19.24 -7.60
C LEU A 9 -19.49 20.51 -7.88
N SER A 10 -18.72 21.00 -6.91
CA SER A 10 -17.79 22.12 -7.15
C SER A 10 -16.66 21.71 -8.08
N ALA A 11 -16.12 20.49 -7.98
CA ALA A 11 -15.14 19.97 -8.93
C ALA A 11 -15.73 19.80 -10.35
N LEU A 12 -16.97 19.32 -10.45
CA LEU A 12 -17.71 19.19 -11.71
C LEU A 12 -18.05 20.53 -12.36
N LEU A 13 -18.29 21.59 -11.58
CA LEU A 13 -18.52 22.96 -12.08
C LEU A 13 -17.21 23.72 -12.35
N PHE A 14 -16.12 23.31 -11.71
CA PHE A 14 -14.79 23.86 -11.93
C PHE A 14 -14.26 23.50 -13.33
N ILE A 15 -14.55 22.30 -13.84
CA ILE A 15 -14.14 21.88 -15.19
C ILE A 15 -14.73 22.79 -16.29
N PRO A 16 -16.06 23.08 -16.33
CA PRO A 16 -16.65 24.08 -17.24
C PRO A 16 -16.11 25.50 -17.06
N TYR A 17 -15.81 25.93 -15.84
CA TYR A 17 -15.24 27.25 -15.57
C TYR A 17 -13.80 27.37 -16.10
N VAL A 18 -12.96 26.36 -15.85
CA VAL A 18 -11.62 26.27 -16.42
C VAL A 18 -11.70 26.15 -17.94
N TYR A 19 -12.65 25.38 -18.49
CA TYR A 19 -12.88 25.25 -19.93
C TYR A 19 -13.19 26.61 -20.59
N THR A 20 -14.12 27.37 -20.03
CA THR A 20 -14.49 28.69 -20.56
C THR A 20 -13.35 29.70 -20.47
N ARG A 21 -12.59 29.69 -19.36
CA ARG A 21 -11.44 30.59 -19.18
C ARG A 21 -10.24 30.19 -20.04
N ALA A 22 -10.02 28.90 -20.24
CA ALA A 22 -9.01 28.36 -21.14
C ALA A 22 -9.28 28.75 -22.60
N ILE A 23 -10.51 28.58 -23.08
CA ILE A 23 -10.90 28.98 -24.44
C ILE A 23 -10.79 30.50 -24.62
N ALA A 24 -11.13 31.29 -23.60
CA ALA A 24 -10.97 32.74 -23.65
C ALA A 24 -9.50 33.18 -23.76
N ASN A 25 -8.60 32.50 -23.05
CA ASN A 25 -7.15 32.73 -23.12
C ASN A 25 -6.50 32.17 -24.39
N ASP A 26 -7.00 31.08 -24.95
CA ASP A 26 -6.50 30.49 -26.19
C ASP A 26 -6.85 31.40 -27.37
N LYS A 27 -8.09 31.91 -27.40
CA LYS A 27 -8.53 32.92 -28.38
C LYS A 27 -7.75 34.23 -28.29
N SER A 28 -7.28 34.64 -27.11
CA SER A 28 -6.44 35.85 -26.99
C SER A 28 -4.99 35.61 -27.44
N LYS A 29 -4.49 34.38 -27.38
CA LYS A 29 -3.18 33.98 -27.93
C LYS A 29 -3.20 33.70 -29.43
N GLU A 30 -4.28 33.12 -29.97
CA GLU A 30 -4.50 32.94 -31.42
C GLU A 30 -4.52 34.27 -32.18
N ILE A 31 -4.92 35.36 -31.53
CA ILE A 31 -4.91 36.70 -32.12
C ILE A 31 -3.47 37.24 -32.29
N ASP A 32 -2.47 36.70 -31.58
CA ASP A 32 -1.09 37.21 -31.58
C ASP A 32 -0.05 36.27 -32.24
N THR A 33 -0.37 35.00 -32.50
CA THR A 33 0.55 34.09 -33.21
C THR A 33 -0.19 33.13 -34.15
N LYS A 34 -0.11 33.40 -35.46
CA LYS A 34 -0.21 32.36 -36.50
C LYS A 34 1.04 31.48 -36.41
N ASP A 35 1.00 30.43 -35.61
CA ASP A 35 2.05 29.41 -35.55
C ASP A 35 1.36 28.03 -35.50
N ASP A 36 1.43 27.29 -36.60
CA ASP A 36 0.52 26.19 -36.99
C ASP A 36 0.71 24.87 -36.20
N THR A 37 1.37 24.85 -35.03
CA THR A 37 1.68 23.60 -34.32
C THR A 37 1.68 23.69 -32.80
N LYS A 38 0.65 24.25 -32.15
CA LYS A 38 0.50 24.13 -30.68
C LYS A 38 -0.83 23.49 -30.32
N TYR A 39 -0.77 22.38 -29.58
CA TYR A 39 -1.95 21.70 -29.07
C TYR A 39 -2.67 22.59 -28.07
N GLY A 40 -3.94 22.92 -28.33
CA GLY A 40 -4.73 23.75 -27.43
C GLY A 40 -5.16 23.05 -26.14
N VAL A 41 -5.75 23.81 -25.23
CA VAL A 41 -6.36 23.27 -24.00
C VAL A 41 -7.41 22.17 -24.26
N PRO A 42 -8.23 22.20 -25.33
CA PRO A 42 -9.15 21.11 -25.64
C PRO A 42 -8.47 19.75 -25.82
N PHE A 43 -7.27 19.71 -26.39
CA PHE A 43 -6.52 18.47 -26.58
C PHE A 43 -6.13 17.86 -25.22
N HIS A 44 -5.65 18.69 -24.29
CA HIS A 44 -5.30 18.24 -22.95
C HIS A 44 -6.50 17.64 -22.23
N LEU A 45 -7.65 18.31 -22.26
CA LEU A 45 -8.88 17.82 -21.63
C LEU A 45 -9.34 16.48 -22.25
N TYR A 46 -9.25 16.35 -23.57
CA TYR A 46 -9.52 15.08 -24.25
C TYR A 46 -8.53 13.98 -23.82
N GLY A 47 -7.24 14.31 -23.73
CA GLY A 47 -6.21 13.40 -23.24
C GLY A 47 -6.47 12.93 -21.81
N LEU A 48 -6.87 13.83 -20.90
CA LEU A 48 -7.23 13.46 -19.52
C LEU A 48 -8.41 12.48 -19.46
N LEU A 49 -9.41 12.64 -20.35
CA LEU A 49 -10.51 11.69 -20.44
C LEU A 49 -10.04 10.31 -20.92
N LEU A 50 -9.13 10.26 -21.91
CA LEU A 50 -8.56 8.99 -22.37
C LEU A 50 -7.73 8.31 -21.29
N ILE A 51 -6.99 9.08 -20.48
CA ILE A 51 -6.21 8.55 -19.37
C ILE A 51 -7.12 7.98 -18.27
N ILE A 52 -8.24 8.65 -17.94
CA ILE A 52 -9.27 8.10 -17.02
C ILE A 52 -9.78 6.75 -17.50
N VAL A 53 -10.10 6.65 -18.80
CA VAL A 53 -10.58 5.39 -19.38
C VAL A 53 -9.50 4.31 -19.29
N SER A 54 -8.26 4.65 -19.61
CA SER A 54 -7.13 3.70 -19.59
C SER A 54 -6.81 3.20 -18.17
N SER A 55 -6.69 4.11 -17.19
CA SER A 55 -6.40 3.79 -15.79
C SER A 55 -7.56 3.03 -15.14
N GLY A 56 -8.80 3.40 -15.45
CA GLY A 56 -10.00 2.66 -15.07
C GLY A 56 -10.02 1.24 -15.65
N CYS A 57 -9.65 1.06 -16.92
CA CYS A 57 -9.54 -0.27 -17.52
C CYS A 57 -8.47 -1.12 -16.84
N GLY A 58 -7.29 -0.54 -16.57
CA GLY A 58 -6.18 -1.23 -15.91
C GLY A 58 -6.53 -1.71 -14.51
N THR A 59 -7.18 -0.85 -13.72
CA THR A 59 -7.60 -1.20 -12.34
C THR A 59 -8.78 -2.17 -12.30
N LEU A 60 -9.78 -1.99 -13.16
CA LEU A 60 -10.97 -2.85 -13.17
C LEU A 60 -10.66 -4.26 -13.71
N PHE A 61 -9.67 -4.41 -14.58
CA PHE A 61 -9.35 -5.69 -15.22
C PHE A 61 -9.10 -6.82 -14.19
N PRO A 62 -8.18 -6.70 -13.21
CA PRO A 62 -7.99 -7.76 -12.21
C PRO A 62 -9.19 -7.94 -11.26
N ILE A 63 -9.91 -6.85 -10.97
CA ILE A 63 -11.07 -6.87 -10.06
C ILE A 63 -12.23 -7.67 -10.65
N LEU A 64 -12.53 -7.45 -11.94
CA LEU A 64 -13.59 -8.16 -12.65
C LEU A 64 -13.27 -9.64 -12.81
N LEU A 65 -12.00 -9.97 -13.01
CA LEU A 65 -11.54 -11.35 -13.17
C LEU A 65 -11.52 -12.13 -11.83
N LYS A 66 -11.37 -11.47 -10.68
CA LYS A 66 -11.29 -12.10 -9.34
C LYS A 66 -12.38 -13.14 -9.04
N LYS A 67 -13.60 -12.96 -9.58
CA LYS A 67 -14.72 -13.88 -9.34
C LYS A 67 -14.62 -15.19 -10.13
N LYS A 68 -13.73 -15.28 -11.12
CA LYS A 68 -13.53 -16.48 -11.94
C LYS A 68 -12.54 -17.42 -11.25
N SER A 69 -12.83 -18.73 -11.28
CA SER A 69 -12.01 -19.76 -10.62
C SER A 69 -10.55 -19.78 -11.10
N PHE A 70 -10.32 -19.49 -12.38
CA PHE A 70 -8.98 -19.42 -12.97
C PHE A 70 -8.16 -18.19 -12.53
N PHE A 71 -8.79 -17.19 -11.90
CA PHE A 71 -8.16 -15.94 -11.45
C PHE A 71 -8.31 -15.76 -9.92
N SER A 72 -8.41 -16.86 -9.20
CA SER A 72 -8.31 -16.85 -7.74
C SER A 72 -6.92 -16.36 -7.32
N VAL A 73 -6.80 -15.75 -6.12
CA VAL A 73 -5.52 -15.27 -5.55
C VAL A 73 -4.45 -16.38 -5.48
N LYS A 74 -4.87 -17.65 -5.43
CA LYS A 74 -3.98 -18.82 -5.43
C LYS A 74 -3.54 -19.27 -6.83
N SER A 75 -4.15 -18.75 -7.90
CA SER A 75 -3.86 -19.17 -9.27
C SER A 75 -2.50 -18.65 -9.75
N THR A 76 -1.84 -19.42 -10.62
CA THR A 76 -0.60 -18.96 -11.27
C THR A 76 -0.85 -17.70 -12.10
N LEU A 77 -2.01 -17.55 -12.73
CA LEU A 77 -2.33 -16.38 -13.55
C LEU A 77 -2.41 -15.09 -12.72
N PHE A 78 -3.15 -15.10 -11.61
CA PHE A 78 -3.23 -13.93 -10.70
C PHE A 78 -1.84 -13.55 -10.18
N ASN A 79 -1.06 -14.54 -9.74
CA ASN A 79 0.27 -14.30 -9.21
C ASN A 79 1.26 -13.83 -10.29
N SER A 80 1.11 -14.30 -11.54
CA SER A 80 1.90 -13.80 -12.67
C SER A 80 1.58 -12.34 -12.96
N LEU A 81 0.29 -11.96 -12.92
CA LEU A 81 -0.12 -10.57 -13.10
C LEU A 81 0.35 -9.66 -11.95
N LYS A 82 0.31 -10.15 -10.71
CA LYS A 82 0.89 -9.46 -9.55
C LYS A 82 2.39 -9.24 -9.75
N MET A 83 3.13 -10.27 -10.18
CA MET A 83 4.57 -10.17 -10.41
C MET A 83 4.89 -9.21 -11.56
N PHE A 84 4.11 -9.25 -12.65
CA PHE A 84 4.18 -8.25 -13.72
C PHE A 84 3.99 -6.83 -13.17
N GLY A 85 2.93 -6.59 -12.40
CA GLY A 85 2.67 -5.30 -11.78
C GLY A 85 3.77 -4.87 -10.80
N THR A 86 4.38 -5.82 -10.09
CA THR A 86 5.52 -5.53 -9.19
C THR A 86 6.72 -5.03 -10.00
N GLY A 87 7.01 -5.64 -11.15
CA GLY A 87 8.05 -5.17 -12.06
C GLY A 87 7.75 -3.78 -12.64
N VAL A 88 6.48 -3.52 -12.99
CA VAL A 88 6.02 -2.18 -13.39
C VAL A 88 6.33 -1.15 -12.30
N ILE A 89 5.94 -1.38 -11.05
CA ILE A 89 6.16 -0.42 -9.94
C ILE A 89 7.65 -0.16 -9.71
N VAL A 90 8.49 -1.21 -9.72
CA VAL A 90 9.95 -1.05 -9.58
C VAL A 90 10.47 -0.10 -10.66
N THR A 91 10.07 -0.33 -11.91
CA THR A 91 10.53 0.48 -13.03
C THR A 91 9.94 1.90 -13.04
N VAL A 92 8.68 2.09 -12.62
CA VAL A 92 8.11 3.43 -12.41
C VAL A 92 9.00 4.21 -11.44
N ALA A 93 9.33 3.62 -10.29
CA ALA A 93 10.13 4.29 -9.27
C ALA A 93 11.52 4.72 -9.75
N PHE A 94 12.23 3.86 -10.51
CA PHE A 94 13.57 4.21 -10.99
C PHE A 94 13.56 5.08 -12.25
N VAL A 95 12.78 4.70 -13.27
CA VAL A 95 12.85 5.29 -14.61
C VAL A 95 11.96 6.52 -14.74
N HIS A 96 10.76 6.48 -14.16
CA HIS A 96 9.73 7.52 -14.35
C HIS A 96 9.66 8.53 -13.20
N MET A 97 10.27 8.22 -12.07
CA MET A 97 10.28 9.12 -10.90
C MET A 97 11.69 9.60 -10.57
N LEU A 98 12.57 8.68 -10.18
CA LEU A 98 13.88 9.07 -9.65
C LEU A 98 14.77 9.73 -10.70
N SER A 99 14.80 9.20 -11.93
CA SER A 99 15.64 9.80 -13.00
C SER A 99 15.16 11.19 -13.45
N PRO A 100 13.86 11.45 -13.71
CA PRO A 100 13.38 12.81 -13.96
C PRO A 100 13.58 13.75 -12.78
N ALA A 101 13.34 13.27 -11.55
CA ALA A 101 13.53 14.08 -10.35
C ALA A 101 14.99 14.54 -10.18
N ASP A 102 15.95 13.68 -10.53
CA ASP A 102 17.37 14.02 -10.54
C ASP A 102 17.65 15.20 -11.48
N LYS A 103 17.10 15.18 -12.70
CA LYS A 103 17.22 16.29 -13.66
C LYS A 103 16.56 17.58 -13.15
N MET A 104 15.45 17.47 -12.43
CA MET A 104 14.74 18.63 -11.86
C MET A 104 15.50 19.28 -10.71
N LEU A 105 16.26 18.51 -9.93
CA LEU A 105 17.01 18.99 -8.76
C LEU A 105 18.46 19.38 -9.07
N SER A 106 19.08 18.79 -10.10
CA SER A 106 20.45 19.09 -10.52
C SER A 106 20.55 20.00 -11.75
N GLY A 107 19.43 20.25 -12.44
CA GLY A 107 19.40 21.01 -13.68
C GLY A 107 19.62 22.51 -13.53
N ASP A 108 19.84 23.19 -14.65
CA ASP A 108 20.11 24.64 -14.71
C ASP A 108 18.97 25.50 -14.15
N ASP A 109 17.75 24.97 -14.11
CA ASP A 109 16.57 25.65 -13.54
C ASP A 109 16.35 25.37 -12.05
N ALA A 110 17.17 24.51 -11.43
CA ALA A 110 17.09 24.24 -10.01
C ALA A 110 17.52 25.48 -9.18
N PRO A 111 16.86 25.72 -8.03
CA PRO A 111 17.28 26.73 -7.06
C PRO A 111 18.72 26.50 -6.61
N ASP A 112 19.43 27.59 -6.31
CA ASP A 112 20.85 27.56 -5.97
C ASP A 112 21.17 26.65 -4.77
N ILE A 113 20.22 26.47 -3.84
CA ILE A 113 20.34 25.55 -2.69
C ILE A 113 20.61 24.10 -3.10
N PHE A 114 20.16 23.68 -4.28
CA PHE A 114 20.40 22.34 -4.81
C PHE A 114 21.64 22.24 -5.71
N LYS A 115 22.26 23.38 -6.04
CA LYS A 115 23.48 23.46 -6.86
C LYS A 115 24.76 23.64 -6.06
N GLU A 116 24.65 24.05 -4.80
CA GLU A 116 25.82 24.25 -3.95
C GLU A 116 26.38 22.90 -3.46
N ASN A 117 27.42 22.41 -4.15
CA ASN A 117 28.37 21.37 -3.72
C ASN A 117 27.84 19.91 -3.61
N TYR A 118 26.60 19.62 -4.00
CA TYR A 118 26.05 18.27 -3.90
C TYR A 118 25.00 17.98 -4.97
N ASP A 119 25.30 17.08 -5.91
CA ASP A 119 24.43 16.85 -7.07
C ASP A 119 23.37 15.75 -6.85
N SER A 120 23.47 14.96 -5.77
CA SER A 120 22.66 13.73 -5.58
C SER A 120 21.48 13.89 -4.63
N PHE A 121 20.86 15.07 -4.59
CA PHE A 121 19.70 15.35 -3.73
C PHE A 121 18.52 14.40 -3.98
N SER A 122 18.30 13.99 -5.22
CA SER A 122 17.28 13.00 -5.59
C SER A 122 17.46 11.68 -4.82
N GLY A 123 18.69 11.19 -4.74
CA GLY A 123 19.05 10.00 -3.98
C GLY A 123 18.82 10.17 -2.48
N VAL A 124 19.14 11.33 -1.91
CA VAL A 124 18.89 11.64 -0.49
C VAL A 124 17.39 11.57 -0.17
N PHE A 125 16.56 12.20 -1.00
CA PHE A 125 15.11 12.17 -0.83
C PHE A 125 14.51 10.78 -1.07
N ALA A 126 15.06 10.00 -2.00
CA ALA A 126 14.67 8.60 -2.17
C ALA A 126 15.01 7.75 -0.95
N VAL A 127 16.20 7.92 -0.34
CA VAL A 127 16.56 7.27 0.91
C VAL A 127 15.61 7.68 2.04
N LEU A 128 15.24 8.97 2.11
CA LEU A 128 14.22 9.43 3.06
C LEU A 128 12.87 8.72 2.86
N GLY A 129 12.43 8.55 1.60
CA GLY A 129 11.22 7.79 1.26
C GLY A 129 11.30 6.32 1.71
N ILE A 130 12.45 5.66 1.48
CA ILE A 130 12.68 4.28 1.94
C ILE A 130 12.57 4.17 3.46
N ILE A 131 13.25 5.08 4.19
CA ILE A 131 13.23 5.11 5.66
C ILE A 131 11.81 5.39 6.17
N LEU A 132 11.07 6.29 5.51
CA LEU A 132 9.69 6.60 5.86
C LEU A 132 8.77 5.38 5.68
N SER A 133 8.86 4.69 4.54
CA SER A 133 8.07 3.48 4.30
C SER A 133 8.38 2.39 5.33
N HIS A 134 9.66 2.12 5.58
CA HIS A 134 10.10 1.16 6.58
C HIS A 134 9.63 1.54 8.00
N GLY A 135 9.81 2.80 8.39
CA GLY A 135 9.40 3.31 9.70
C GLY A 135 7.90 3.18 9.93
N ILE A 136 7.07 3.54 8.95
CA ILE A 136 5.61 3.37 9.02
C ILE A 136 5.27 1.90 9.26
N GLN A 137 5.91 0.97 8.54
CA GLN A 137 5.65 -0.45 8.73
C GLN A 137 6.05 -0.97 10.09
N VAL A 138 7.21 -0.57 10.60
CA VAL A 138 7.66 -0.97 11.95
C VAL A 138 6.71 -0.47 13.01
N ILE A 139 6.36 0.82 12.98
CA ILE A 139 5.48 1.45 13.97
C ILE A 139 4.09 0.81 13.94
N VAL A 140 3.51 0.62 12.76
CA VAL A 140 2.16 0.07 12.65
C VAL A 140 2.16 -1.41 13.08
N LYS A 141 3.17 -2.20 12.69
CA LYS A 141 3.29 -3.60 13.13
C LYS A 141 3.42 -3.69 14.65
N ASP A 142 4.25 -2.86 15.26
CA ASP A 142 4.42 -2.84 16.72
C ASP A 142 3.12 -2.45 17.44
N TYR A 143 2.44 -1.40 16.95
CA TYR A 143 1.17 -0.96 17.50
C TYR A 143 0.10 -2.07 17.48
N PHE A 144 -0.06 -2.79 16.37
CA PHE A 144 -1.01 -3.91 16.28
C PHE A 144 -0.58 -5.11 17.12
N ASN A 145 0.72 -5.39 17.21
CA ASN A 145 1.24 -6.48 18.03
C ASN A 145 0.97 -6.24 19.52
N ASN A 146 1.17 -5.01 20.00
CA ASN A 146 0.94 -4.64 21.40
C ASN A 146 -0.56 -4.67 21.75
N LYS A 147 -1.42 -4.17 20.86
CA LYS A 147 -2.88 -4.22 21.05
C LYS A 147 -3.43 -5.66 21.10
N ASN A 148 -2.89 -6.56 20.28
CA ASN A 148 -3.30 -7.97 20.28
C ASN A 148 -2.83 -8.70 21.55
N LYS A 149 -1.65 -8.35 22.09
CA LYS A 149 -1.18 -8.88 23.38
C LYS A 149 -2.10 -8.48 24.52
N GLU A 150 -2.43 -7.20 24.66
CA GLU A 150 -3.34 -6.72 25.72
C GLU A 150 -4.72 -7.39 25.66
N THR A 151 -5.27 -7.60 24.46
CA THR A 151 -6.56 -8.28 24.30
C THR A 151 -6.50 -9.75 24.76
N ASN A 152 -5.41 -10.45 24.45
CA ASN A 152 -5.21 -11.83 24.90
C ASN A 152 -5.01 -11.91 26.42
N TYR A 153 -4.31 -10.96 27.05
CA TYR A 153 -4.13 -10.94 28.51
C TYR A 153 -5.47 -10.73 29.24
N ASN A 154 -6.28 -9.79 28.78
CA ASN A 154 -7.57 -9.48 29.43
C ASN A 154 -8.57 -10.65 29.30
N GLU A 155 -8.60 -11.35 28.17
CA GLU A 155 -9.45 -12.56 28.02
C GLU A 155 -9.01 -13.71 28.94
N ILE A 156 -7.71 -13.86 29.20
CA ILE A 156 -7.20 -14.89 30.13
C ILE A 156 -7.60 -14.57 31.58
N GLU A 157 -7.57 -13.30 31.99
CA GLU A 157 -8.00 -12.89 33.34
C GLU A 157 -9.52 -13.07 33.56
N ASP A 158 -10.34 -12.81 32.55
CA ASP A 158 -11.80 -12.98 32.63
C ASP A 158 -12.22 -14.47 32.71
N HIS A 159 -11.47 -15.37 32.07
CA HIS A 159 -11.71 -16.81 32.16
C HIS A 159 -11.29 -17.41 33.52
N HIS A 160 -10.20 -16.93 34.13
CA HIS A 160 -9.79 -17.36 35.48
C HIS A 160 -10.73 -16.84 36.59
N SER A 161 -11.34 -15.68 36.37
CA SER A 161 -12.29 -15.10 37.34
C SER A 161 -13.63 -15.87 37.37
N ASN A 162 -14.08 -16.38 36.22
CA ASN A 162 -15.32 -17.14 36.12
C ASN A 162 -15.21 -18.61 36.57
N SER A 163 -14.03 -19.23 36.52
CA SER A 163 -13.84 -20.61 37.01
C SER A 163 -13.90 -20.72 38.55
N ASN A 164 -13.65 -19.63 39.28
CA ASN A 164 -13.68 -19.62 40.74
C ASN A 164 -15.09 -19.44 41.34
N LEU A 165 -16.09 -19.08 40.53
CA LEU A 165 -17.47 -18.87 40.99
C LEU A 165 -18.34 -20.15 40.98
N LEU A 166 -17.87 -21.25 40.38
CA LEU A 166 -18.64 -22.51 40.28
C LEU A 166 -18.25 -23.58 41.31
N ASN A 167 -17.21 -23.36 42.14
CA ASN A 167 -16.80 -24.31 43.20
C ASN A 167 -17.37 -24.01 44.59
N GLY A 168 -18.27 -23.04 44.72
CA GLY A 168 -18.82 -22.58 46.00
C GLY A 168 -20.24 -23.05 46.29
N SER A 169 -20.58 -24.33 46.12
CA SER A 169 -21.88 -24.85 46.56
C SER A 169 -21.86 -26.37 46.79
N ILE A 170 -21.16 -26.82 47.84
CA ILE A 170 -21.52 -28.07 48.52
C ILE A 170 -21.50 -27.83 50.04
N HIS A 171 -22.67 -28.00 50.63
CA HIS A 171 -23.00 -27.86 52.05
C HIS A 171 -23.07 -29.25 52.71
N SER A 172 -22.44 -29.41 53.87
CA SER A 172 -22.86 -30.26 55.02
C SER A 172 -21.69 -30.36 56.02
N SER A 173 -21.66 -29.63 57.14
CA SER A 173 -22.29 -29.92 58.45
C SER A 173 -21.72 -31.15 59.18
N SER A 174 -20.85 -30.93 60.19
CA SER A 174 -20.95 -31.51 61.56
C SER A 174 -19.71 -31.25 62.45
N THR A 175 -19.97 -30.61 63.60
CA THR A 175 -19.37 -30.75 64.97
C THR A 175 -17.88 -30.52 65.28
N GLU A 176 -17.63 -29.49 66.10
CA GLU A 176 -17.03 -29.48 67.48
C GLU A 176 -16.04 -30.62 67.86
N THR A 177 -14.93 -30.47 68.59
CA THR A 177 -14.37 -29.45 69.51
C THR A 177 -12.97 -29.93 69.95
N ASP A 178 -12.08 -28.98 70.29
CA ASP A 178 -11.04 -28.98 71.33
C ASP A 178 -10.15 -30.21 71.62
N SER A 179 -8.82 -30.03 71.58
CA SER A 179 -7.96 -29.98 72.79
C SER A 179 -6.43 -30.03 72.52
N LEU A 180 -5.78 -28.97 73.01
CA LEU A 180 -4.49 -28.81 73.70
C LEU A 180 -3.45 -29.96 73.85
N LEU A 181 -2.18 -29.49 73.91
CA LEU A 181 -1.00 -29.95 74.69
C LEU A 181 0.20 -30.58 73.95
N SER A 182 1.18 -29.71 73.68
CA SER A 182 2.53 -29.69 74.28
C SER A 182 3.56 -30.82 74.07
N GLN A 183 4.81 -30.34 74.00
CA GLN A 183 6.11 -30.97 74.31
C GLN A 183 6.89 -31.63 73.14
N GLY A 184 7.89 -30.88 72.65
CA GLY A 184 9.25 -31.09 73.14
C GLY A 184 10.19 -31.99 72.32
N LYS A 185 11.23 -31.34 71.77
CA LYS A 185 12.61 -31.81 71.50
C LYS A 185 12.90 -32.73 70.30
N ASN A 186 13.56 -32.09 69.31
CA ASN A 186 14.94 -32.36 68.83
C ASN A 186 15.40 -33.84 68.69
N LYS A 187 15.63 -34.31 67.45
CA LYS A 187 16.96 -34.37 66.76
C LYS A 187 16.97 -35.36 65.56
N ASP A 188 17.74 -34.96 64.53
CA ASP A 188 18.48 -35.73 63.50
C ASP A 188 17.67 -36.55 62.45
N ILE A 189 17.63 -36.22 61.13
CA ILE A 189 18.59 -36.50 60.01
C ILE A 189 18.95 -38.01 59.96
N GLU A 190 18.76 -38.84 58.92
CA GLU A 190 18.32 -38.73 57.52
C GLU A 190 17.99 -40.17 56.99
N ILE A 191 17.07 -40.24 56.00
CA ILE A 191 17.05 -41.13 54.80
C ILE A 191 16.61 -42.62 54.90
N LYS A 192 15.67 -42.92 53.96
CA LYS A 192 15.24 -44.18 53.29
C LYS A 192 14.27 -45.10 54.03
N GLU A 193 13.03 -45.18 53.52
CA GLU A 193 12.56 -46.25 52.62
C GLU A 193 11.14 -45.97 52.11
N GLU A 194 10.93 -46.40 50.86
CA GLU A 194 9.73 -47.01 50.25
C GLU A 194 8.31 -46.41 50.37
N GLU A 195 7.76 -46.24 49.17
CA GLU A 195 6.41 -46.60 48.70
C GLU A 195 5.23 -46.44 49.66
N SER A 196 4.31 -45.54 49.29
CA SER A 196 2.98 -46.00 48.87
C SER A 196 2.11 -44.87 48.31
N ASN A 197 1.35 -45.24 47.27
CA ASN A 197 -0.05 -44.88 47.04
C ASN A 197 -0.38 -44.03 45.80
N ASN A 198 -1.05 -44.76 44.91
CA ASN A 198 -2.29 -44.39 44.23
C ASN A 198 -2.19 -43.29 43.16
N TYR A 199 -1.96 -43.78 41.94
CA TYR A 199 -2.47 -43.17 40.72
C TYR A 199 -4.00 -43.04 40.79
N ASN A 200 -4.49 -41.83 41.07
CA ASN A 200 -5.83 -41.42 40.64
C ASN A 200 -5.72 -40.82 39.25
N ASN A 201 -6.09 -41.66 38.28
CA ASN A 201 -6.38 -41.31 36.90
C ASN A 201 -7.68 -40.50 36.84
N TYR A 202 -7.63 -39.17 36.62
CA TYR A 202 -8.76 -38.39 36.09
C TYR A 202 -8.27 -37.12 35.37
N ASN A 203 -8.82 -36.91 34.16
CA ASN A 203 -8.88 -35.68 33.35
C ASN A 203 -7.78 -35.42 32.30
N SER A 204 -7.56 -36.37 31.39
CA SER A 204 -6.87 -36.12 30.11
C SER A 204 -7.74 -35.48 29.03
N THR A 205 -9.06 -35.32 29.23
CA THR A 205 -9.99 -34.84 28.17
C THR A 205 -10.21 -33.32 28.14
N GLN A 206 -9.80 -32.56 29.16
CA GLN A 206 -9.92 -31.10 29.14
C GLN A 206 -8.73 -30.40 28.47
N ASN A 207 -7.51 -30.94 28.56
CA ASN A 207 -6.33 -30.31 27.97
C ASN A 207 -6.33 -30.30 26.43
N GLU A 208 -7.00 -31.26 25.77
CA GLU A 208 -7.11 -31.27 24.30
C GLU A 208 -8.02 -30.16 23.75
N LEU A 209 -9.12 -29.85 24.46
CA LEU A 209 -10.03 -28.75 24.08
C LEU A 209 -9.47 -27.35 24.37
N TYR A 210 -8.58 -27.20 25.36
CA TYR A 210 -7.88 -25.95 25.63
C TYR A 210 -6.77 -25.68 24.60
N HIS A 211 -6.02 -26.71 24.20
CA HIS A 211 -5.03 -26.58 23.13
C HIS A 211 -5.69 -26.30 21.77
N GLU A 212 -6.82 -26.94 21.44
CA GLU A 212 -7.52 -26.68 20.18
C GLU A 212 -8.08 -25.24 20.09
N ASN A 213 -8.51 -24.65 21.21
CA ASN A 213 -8.99 -23.26 21.25
C ASN A 213 -7.84 -22.22 21.27
N LEU A 214 -6.72 -22.52 21.94
CA LEU A 214 -5.51 -21.68 21.89
C LEU A 214 -4.88 -21.67 20.49
N ASP A 215 -4.85 -22.81 19.81
CA ASP A 215 -4.35 -22.94 18.45
C ASP A 215 -5.27 -22.22 17.44
N ASN A 216 -6.60 -22.28 17.63
CA ASN A 216 -7.54 -21.52 16.80
C ASN A 216 -7.44 -20.00 17.01
N LYS A 217 -7.26 -19.54 18.26
CA LYS A 217 -7.04 -18.12 18.56
C LYS A 217 -5.69 -17.60 18.05
N GLY A 218 -4.63 -18.41 18.18
CA GLY A 218 -3.31 -18.11 17.61
C GLY A 218 -3.37 -17.98 16.08
N CYS A 219 -4.05 -18.91 15.41
CA CYS A 219 -4.28 -18.87 13.96
C CYS A 219 -5.11 -17.64 13.53
N HIS A 220 -6.12 -17.24 14.31
CA HIS A 220 -6.92 -16.05 13.99
C HIS A 220 -6.13 -14.75 14.16
N SER A 221 -5.33 -14.63 15.22
CA SER A 221 -4.44 -13.49 15.45
C SER A 221 -3.37 -13.37 14.36
N GLU A 222 -2.73 -14.47 13.98
CA GLU A 222 -1.76 -14.52 12.88
C GLU A 222 -2.40 -14.14 11.53
N ALA A 223 -3.59 -14.68 11.23
CA ALA A 223 -4.31 -14.32 10.01
C ALA A 223 -4.73 -12.85 9.97
N LEU A 224 -5.18 -12.28 11.09
CA LEU A 224 -5.51 -10.86 11.20
C LEU A 224 -4.25 -9.99 10.97
N PHE A 225 -3.14 -10.34 11.62
CA PHE A 225 -1.86 -9.66 11.45
C PHE A 225 -1.40 -9.65 9.99
N LEU A 226 -1.44 -10.81 9.32
CA LEU A 226 -1.11 -10.94 7.90
C LEU A 226 -2.03 -10.11 6.99
N THR A 227 -3.32 -9.96 7.34
CA THR A 227 -4.23 -9.09 6.57
C THR A 227 -3.92 -7.61 6.77
N THR A 228 -3.59 -7.20 7.99
CA THR A 228 -3.21 -5.83 8.32
C THR A 228 -1.93 -5.42 7.58
N ASP A 229 -0.92 -6.30 7.56
CA ASP A 229 0.32 -6.07 6.81
C ASP A 229 0.05 -5.79 5.33
N LYS A 230 -0.77 -6.63 4.68
CA LYS A 230 -1.12 -6.47 3.27
C LYS A 230 -1.93 -5.20 3.00
N GLN A 231 -2.77 -4.78 3.95
CA GLN A 231 -3.51 -3.51 3.84
C GLN A 231 -2.59 -2.31 3.94
N ILE A 232 -1.61 -2.32 4.85
CA ILE A 232 -0.62 -1.25 4.98
C ILE A 232 0.18 -1.11 3.70
N VAL A 233 0.66 -2.24 3.15
CA VAL A 233 1.38 -2.25 1.87
C VAL A 233 0.49 -1.69 0.75
N SER A 234 -0.80 -2.03 0.72
CA SER A 234 -1.73 -1.47 -0.26
C SER A 234 -1.93 0.04 -0.09
N TYR A 235 -1.99 0.57 1.13
CA TYR A 235 -2.13 2.00 1.38
C TYR A 235 -0.85 2.79 1.08
N LEU A 236 0.31 2.28 1.46
CA LEU A 236 1.60 2.90 1.15
C LEU A 236 1.84 2.94 -0.36
N LEU A 237 1.52 1.84 -1.05
CA LEU A 237 1.56 1.78 -2.51
C LEU A 237 0.63 2.83 -3.14
N GLU A 238 -0.62 2.92 -2.68
CA GLU A 238 -1.58 3.93 -3.18
C GLU A 238 -1.07 5.36 -2.97
N ILE A 239 -0.49 5.66 -1.80
CA ILE A 239 0.06 6.99 -1.50
C ILE A 239 1.24 7.30 -2.44
N GLY A 240 2.18 6.37 -2.60
CA GLY A 240 3.34 6.56 -3.48
C GLY A 240 2.94 6.75 -4.94
N VAL A 241 2.09 5.87 -5.46
CA VAL A 241 1.53 5.95 -6.82
C VAL A 241 0.73 7.23 -7.01
N SER A 242 -0.07 7.63 -6.02
CA SER A 242 -0.88 8.85 -6.11
C SER A 242 -0.03 10.11 -6.17
N LEU A 243 1.02 10.21 -5.35
CA LEU A 243 1.94 11.35 -5.38
C LEU A 243 2.54 11.52 -6.77
N HIS A 244 3.06 10.44 -7.36
CA HIS A 244 3.60 10.45 -8.72
C HIS A 244 2.54 10.81 -9.77
N SER A 245 1.35 10.21 -9.67
CA SER A 245 0.26 10.42 -10.62
C SER A 245 -0.17 11.89 -10.70
N ILE A 246 -0.20 12.63 -9.58
CA ILE A 246 -0.48 14.08 -9.59
C ILE A 246 0.61 14.83 -10.35
N LEU A 247 1.87 14.47 -10.13
CA LEU A 247 3.02 15.16 -10.71
C LEU A 247 3.16 14.88 -12.22
N ILE A 248 2.93 13.65 -12.66
CA ILE A 248 2.77 13.32 -14.09
C ILE A 248 1.61 14.11 -14.69
N GLY A 249 0.47 14.17 -13.97
CA GLY A 249 -0.67 15.01 -14.32
C GLY A 249 -0.24 16.44 -14.59
N PHE A 250 0.44 17.04 -13.63
CA PHE A 250 0.94 18.41 -13.72
C PHE A 250 1.83 18.62 -14.95
N ALA A 251 2.82 17.73 -15.15
CA ALA A 251 3.71 17.79 -16.30
C ALA A 251 2.95 17.72 -17.63
N PHE A 252 2.01 16.77 -17.77
CA PHE A 252 1.15 16.67 -18.95
C PHE A 252 0.32 17.95 -19.17
N GLY A 253 -0.27 18.51 -18.12
CA GLY A 253 -1.07 19.75 -18.19
C GLY A 253 -0.26 21.01 -18.55
N THR A 254 1.06 20.95 -18.48
CA THR A 254 1.95 22.07 -18.82
C THR A 254 2.71 21.88 -20.14
N ASN A 255 2.59 20.72 -20.78
CA ASN A 255 3.31 20.39 -22.01
C ASN A 255 2.47 20.73 -23.24
N PHE A 256 2.83 21.79 -23.96
CA PHE A 256 2.11 22.22 -25.17
C PHE A 256 2.90 21.94 -26.46
N ASP A 257 3.93 21.08 -26.37
CA ASP A 257 4.87 20.81 -27.45
C ASP A 257 4.30 19.77 -28.43
N ASN A 258 4.95 19.63 -29.60
CA ASN A 258 4.49 18.75 -30.67
C ASN A 258 4.48 17.26 -30.30
N ASP A 259 5.30 16.89 -29.31
CA ASP A 259 5.48 15.51 -28.86
C ASP A 259 4.38 15.05 -27.88
N ILE A 260 3.44 15.93 -27.50
CA ILE A 260 2.37 15.62 -26.54
C ILE A 260 1.50 14.42 -26.97
N ASN A 261 1.37 14.14 -28.27
CA ASN A 261 0.67 12.94 -28.75
C ASN A 261 1.36 11.65 -28.32
N PHE A 262 2.70 11.60 -28.46
CA PHE A 262 3.49 10.45 -28.05
C PHE A 262 3.46 10.30 -26.53
N LEU A 263 3.59 11.42 -25.82
CA LEU A 263 3.44 11.48 -24.37
C LEU A 263 2.07 10.94 -23.93
N LEU A 264 0.97 11.38 -24.57
CA LEU A 264 -0.37 10.93 -24.24
C LEU A 264 -0.52 9.41 -24.40
N ILE A 265 -0.06 8.86 -25.53
CA ILE A 265 -0.11 7.41 -25.78
C ILE A 265 0.71 6.66 -24.74
N ALA A 266 1.92 7.14 -24.45
CA ALA A 266 2.80 6.56 -23.43
C ALA A 266 2.14 6.60 -22.04
N LEU A 267 1.53 7.71 -21.66
CA LEU A 267 0.81 7.88 -20.40
C LEU A 267 -0.43 6.99 -20.29
N MET A 268 -1.17 6.79 -21.39
CA MET A 268 -2.28 5.84 -21.39
C MET A 268 -1.81 4.41 -21.08
N ILE A 269 -0.70 3.98 -21.68
CA ILE A 269 -0.13 2.64 -21.45
C ILE A 269 0.47 2.55 -20.03
N HIS A 270 1.20 3.59 -19.60
CA HIS A 270 1.75 3.72 -18.25
C HIS A 270 0.65 3.51 -17.21
N GLN A 271 -0.44 4.28 -17.31
CA GLN A 271 -1.53 4.25 -16.35
C GLN A 271 -2.39 2.99 -16.45
N PHE A 272 -2.41 2.32 -17.59
CA PHE A 272 -3.01 0.99 -17.67
C PHE A 272 -2.20 -0.04 -16.86
N PHE A 273 -0.88 -0.08 -17.03
CA PHE A 273 -0.01 -1.04 -16.34
C PHE A 273 0.11 -0.77 -14.83
N GLU A 274 0.22 0.49 -14.44
CA GLU A 274 0.23 0.89 -13.04
C GLU A 274 -1.11 0.56 -12.35
N GLY A 275 -2.25 0.74 -13.03
CA GLY A 275 -3.57 0.33 -12.54
C GLY A 275 -3.71 -1.19 -12.34
N ILE A 276 -3.14 -2.00 -13.23
CA ILE A 276 -3.05 -3.46 -13.03
C ILE A 276 -2.24 -3.78 -11.77
N ALA A 277 -1.09 -3.13 -11.60
CA ALA A 277 -0.22 -3.35 -10.45
C ALA A 277 -0.95 -3.04 -9.14
N LEU A 278 -1.55 -1.85 -9.03
CA LEU A 278 -2.31 -1.41 -7.87
C LEU A 278 -3.46 -2.37 -7.53
N SER A 279 -4.28 -2.72 -8.52
CA SER A 279 -5.46 -3.55 -8.29
C SER A 279 -5.13 -4.96 -7.81
N THR A 280 -4.03 -5.57 -8.29
CA THR A 280 -3.59 -6.88 -7.78
C THR A 280 -3.21 -6.83 -6.29
N VAL A 281 -2.57 -5.74 -5.84
CA VAL A 281 -2.20 -5.52 -4.43
C VAL A 281 -3.44 -5.25 -3.58
N VAL A 282 -4.37 -4.41 -4.05
CA VAL A 282 -5.64 -4.12 -3.38
C VAL A 282 -6.50 -5.39 -3.21
N ILE A 283 -6.53 -6.26 -4.23
CA ILE A 283 -7.25 -7.55 -4.16
C ILE A 283 -6.64 -8.46 -3.09
N GLU A 284 -5.32 -8.48 -2.97
CA GLU A 284 -4.59 -9.30 -2.02
C GLU A 284 -4.72 -8.80 -0.56
N ALA A 285 -4.90 -7.50 -0.37
CA ALA A 285 -5.14 -6.87 0.93
C ALA A 285 -6.45 -7.31 1.63
N LYS A 286 -7.37 -7.96 0.89
CA LYS A 286 -8.63 -8.52 1.42
C LYS A 286 -9.40 -7.53 2.32
N PHE A 287 -9.58 -6.30 1.85
CA PHE A 287 -10.40 -5.31 2.54
C PHE A 287 -11.78 -5.89 2.89
N LYS A 288 -12.23 -5.67 4.14
CA LYS A 288 -13.52 -6.16 4.63
C LYS A 288 -14.69 -5.59 3.83
N ASN A 289 -14.59 -4.32 3.46
CA ASN A 289 -15.64 -3.59 2.76
C ASN A 289 -15.31 -3.45 1.28
N PHE A 290 -16.23 -3.85 0.41
CA PHE A 290 -16.10 -3.61 -1.03
C PHE A 290 -16.01 -2.11 -1.34
N SER A 291 -16.62 -1.26 -0.50
CA SER A 291 -16.52 0.21 -0.59
C SER A 291 -15.08 0.74 -0.43
N SER A 292 -14.22 0.05 0.31
CA SER A 292 -12.80 0.44 0.44
C SER A 292 -12.06 0.15 -0.87
N LEU A 293 -12.35 -0.98 -1.51
CA LEU A 293 -11.75 -1.35 -2.80
C LEU A 293 -12.15 -0.36 -3.90
N ILE A 294 -13.45 -0.01 -4.01
CA ILE A 294 -13.89 0.96 -5.02
C ILE A 294 -13.32 2.36 -4.75
N PHE A 295 -13.16 2.74 -3.48
CA PHE A 295 -12.54 4.01 -3.12
C PHE A 295 -11.10 4.11 -3.62
N MET A 296 -10.27 3.07 -3.39
CA MET A 296 -8.87 3.04 -3.86
C MET A 296 -8.80 3.16 -5.38
N VAL A 297 -9.64 2.41 -6.10
CA VAL A 297 -9.69 2.47 -7.58
C VAL A 297 -10.09 3.86 -8.10
N ILE A 298 -11.13 4.46 -7.51
CA ILE A 298 -11.58 5.80 -7.90
C ILE A 298 -10.51 6.84 -7.57
N PHE A 299 -9.87 6.71 -6.42
CA PHE A 299 -8.82 7.62 -5.97
C PHE A 299 -7.69 7.63 -7.00
N TYR A 300 -7.05 6.48 -7.26
CA TYR A 300 -6.04 6.31 -8.31
C TYR A 300 -6.45 6.92 -9.67
N THR A 301 -7.64 6.57 -10.15
CA THR A 301 -8.13 6.98 -11.49
C THR A 301 -8.27 8.50 -11.63
N LEU A 302 -8.60 9.21 -10.54
CA LEU A 302 -8.81 10.66 -10.55
C LEU A 302 -7.54 11.46 -10.28
N THR A 303 -6.53 10.86 -9.67
CA THR A 303 -5.33 11.56 -9.21
C THR A 303 -4.55 12.23 -10.35
N MET A 304 -4.31 11.53 -11.47
CA MET A 304 -3.62 12.12 -12.63
C MET A 304 -4.43 13.23 -13.32
N PRO A 305 -5.72 13.06 -13.63
CA PRO A 305 -6.55 14.13 -14.18
C PRO A 305 -6.60 15.38 -13.31
N LEU A 306 -6.65 15.23 -11.99
CA LEU A 306 -6.58 16.36 -11.06
C LEU A 306 -5.24 17.11 -11.19
N GLY A 307 -4.13 16.37 -11.30
CA GLY A 307 -2.82 16.95 -11.61
C GLY A 307 -2.81 17.69 -12.95
N GLY A 308 -3.39 17.10 -14.00
CA GLY A 308 -3.51 17.68 -15.35
C GLY A 308 -4.26 18.99 -15.39
N VAL A 309 -5.41 19.06 -14.72
CA VAL A 309 -6.15 20.32 -14.57
C VAL A 309 -5.32 21.33 -13.78
N GLY A 310 -4.61 20.90 -12.73
CA GLY A 310 -3.68 21.73 -11.98
C GLY A 310 -2.56 22.31 -12.86
N GLY A 311 -1.96 21.49 -13.73
CA GLY A 311 -0.95 21.91 -14.71
C GLY A 311 -1.45 22.99 -15.65
N LEU A 312 -2.63 22.77 -16.24
CA LEU A 312 -3.28 23.74 -17.12
C LEU A 312 -3.53 25.09 -16.42
N ILE A 313 -3.92 25.05 -15.14
CA ILE A 313 -4.12 26.25 -14.34
C ILE A 313 -2.79 26.98 -14.19
N ILE A 314 -1.74 26.33 -13.67
CA ILE A 314 -0.48 27.00 -13.38
C ILE A 314 0.16 27.59 -14.65
N TYR A 315 0.10 26.87 -15.77
CA TYR A 315 0.56 27.36 -17.07
C TYR A 315 -0.07 28.71 -17.45
N ASN A 316 -1.35 28.92 -17.11
CA ASN A 316 -2.08 30.14 -17.42
C ASN A 316 -1.86 31.29 -16.42
N PHE A 317 -1.44 31.01 -15.17
CA PHE A 317 -1.40 32.02 -14.11
C PHE A 317 -0.04 32.72 -13.93
N ASN A 318 1.12 32.04 -14.05
CA ASN A 318 2.43 32.71 -14.10
C ASN A 318 3.61 31.76 -14.39
N LYS A 319 4.50 32.12 -15.32
CA LYS A 319 5.74 31.36 -15.60
C LYS A 319 6.74 31.38 -14.43
N SER A 320 6.74 32.41 -13.59
CA SER A 320 7.68 32.49 -12.44
C SER A 320 7.44 31.39 -11.40
N ASN A 321 6.21 30.91 -11.27
CA ASN A 321 5.85 29.84 -10.34
C ASN A 321 6.30 28.45 -10.81
N LEU A 322 6.66 28.30 -12.10
CA LEU A 322 7.07 27.02 -12.67
C LEU A 322 8.40 26.54 -12.10
N LYS A 323 9.39 27.40 -11.89
CA LYS A 323 10.71 27.00 -11.37
C LYS A 323 10.65 26.39 -9.96
N ILE A 324 9.90 27.05 -9.06
CA ILE A 324 9.67 26.53 -7.70
C ILE A 324 8.88 25.23 -7.77
N MET A 325 7.89 25.13 -8.67
CA MET A 325 7.09 23.92 -8.83
C MET A 325 7.92 22.74 -9.33
N THR A 326 8.80 22.93 -10.31
CA THR A 326 9.71 21.89 -10.81
C THR A 326 10.60 21.32 -9.69
N SER A 327 11.05 22.17 -8.78
CA SER A 327 11.88 21.74 -7.64
C SER A 327 11.06 20.94 -6.63
N VAL A 328 9.87 21.43 -6.27
CA VAL A 328 8.95 20.72 -5.38
C VAL A 328 8.56 19.37 -5.99
N GLN A 329 8.32 19.33 -7.30
CA GLN A 329 8.09 18.10 -8.05
C GLN A 329 9.27 17.14 -7.92
N GLY A 330 10.50 17.58 -8.16
CA GLY A 330 11.70 16.75 -8.01
C GLY A 330 11.85 16.16 -6.59
N VAL A 331 11.60 16.95 -5.53
CA VAL A 331 11.64 16.45 -4.15
C VAL A 331 10.54 15.39 -3.92
N LEU A 332 9.31 15.68 -4.32
CA LEU A 332 8.17 14.80 -4.09
C LEU A 332 8.26 13.50 -4.92
N ASP A 333 8.69 13.56 -6.18
CA ASP A 333 8.93 12.38 -7.02
C ASP A 333 10.09 11.55 -6.45
N SER A 334 11.14 12.16 -5.90
CA SER A 334 12.24 11.41 -5.26
C SER A 334 11.76 10.67 -4.01
N VAL A 335 11.00 11.33 -3.12
CA VAL A 335 10.45 10.69 -1.92
C VAL A 335 9.49 9.56 -2.29
N ALA A 336 8.60 9.81 -3.26
CA ALA A 336 7.64 8.82 -3.70
C ALA A 336 8.32 7.63 -4.41
N ALA A 337 9.41 7.85 -5.15
CA ALA A 337 10.24 6.78 -5.71
C ALA A 337 10.81 5.89 -4.59
N GLY A 338 11.32 6.51 -3.52
CA GLY A 338 11.80 5.79 -2.33
C GLY A 338 10.73 4.91 -1.68
N LEU A 339 9.51 5.44 -1.52
CA LEU A 339 8.36 4.67 -1.01
C LEU A 339 8.10 3.43 -1.89
N LEU A 340 8.00 3.63 -3.20
CA LEU A 340 7.69 2.57 -4.16
C LEU A 340 8.83 1.54 -4.32
N ILE A 341 10.09 1.94 -4.22
CA ILE A 341 11.25 1.04 -4.23
C ILE A 341 11.15 0.07 -3.05
N TYR A 342 10.97 0.59 -1.83
CA TYR A 342 10.86 -0.25 -0.65
C TYR A 342 9.62 -1.16 -0.71
N ASP A 343 8.47 -0.62 -1.11
CA ASP A 343 7.22 -1.39 -1.20
C ASP A 343 7.27 -2.51 -2.25
N SER A 344 7.75 -2.21 -3.45
CA SER A 344 7.80 -3.20 -4.51
C SER A 344 8.85 -4.28 -4.26
N LEU A 345 10.06 -3.91 -3.80
CA LEU A 345 11.14 -4.88 -3.60
C LEU A 345 11.00 -5.67 -2.29
N VAL A 346 10.79 -4.99 -1.17
CA VAL A 346 10.76 -5.63 0.15
C VAL A 346 9.36 -6.18 0.43
N ASN A 347 8.34 -5.34 0.27
CA ASN A 347 7.01 -5.68 0.79
C ASN A 347 6.18 -6.56 -0.13
N ILE A 348 6.41 -6.46 -1.43
CA ILE A 348 5.72 -7.26 -2.44
C ILE A 348 6.63 -8.40 -2.92
N LEU A 349 7.76 -8.10 -3.55
CA LEU A 349 8.61 -9.11 -4.21
C LEU A 349 9.23 -10.08 -3.21
N TYR A 350 10.06 -9.61 -2.28
CA TYR A 350 10.75 -10.46 -1.32
C TYR A 350 9.78 -11.26 -0.46
N ASN A 351 8.78 -10.60 0.14
CA ASN A 351 7.78 -11.29 0.96
C ASN A 351 7.02 -12.36 0.17
N TYR A 352 6.74 -12.13 -1.11
CA TYR A 352 6.09 -13.13 -1.95
C TYR A 352 7.03 -14.31 -2.26
N THR A 353 8.26 -14.06 -2.69
CA THR A 353 9.24 -15.11 -3.05
C THR A 353 9.77 -15.89 -1.85
N SER A 354 9.65 -15.35 -0.64
CA SER A 354 10.03 -16.02 0.61
C SER A 354 8.85 -16.73 1.29
N SER A 355 7.65 -16.63 0.73
CA SER A 355 6.45 -17.21 1.33
C SER A 355 6.39 -18.74 1.22
N LYS A 356 5.68 -19.38 2.17
CA LYS A 356 5.33 -20.82 2.07
C LYS A 356 4.60 -21.15 0.76
N GLN A 357 3.76 -20.24 0.28
CA GLN A 357 3.08 -20.38 -1.01
C GLN A 357 4.08 -20.51 -2.16
N TRP A 358 5.09 -19.63 -2.22
CA TRP A 358 6.14 -19.72 -3.22
C TRP A 358 6.88 -21.03 -3.15
N ASN A 359 7.34 -21.42 -1.96
CA ASN A 359 8.14 -22.63 -1.78
C ASN A 359 7.43 -23.90 -2.26
N ASN A 360 6.12 -24.00 -2.01
CA ASN A 360 5.30 -25.15 -2.39
C ASN A 360 4.90 -25.19 -3.89
N MET A 361 5.20 -24.15 -4.68
CA MET A 361 4.89 -24.14 -6.13
C MET A 361 5.87 -24.98 -6.96
N SER A 362 5.38 -25.51 -8.09
CA SER A 362 6.21 -26.16 -9.09
C SER A 362 7.26 -25.20 -9.67
N ARG A 363 8.41 -25.74 -10.09
CA ARG A 363 9.50 -24.96 -10.71
C ARG A 363 9.02 -24.18 -11.94
N PHE A 364 8.12 -24.76 -12.72
CA PHE A 364 7.55 -24.11 -13.90
C PHE A 364 6.68 -22.90 -13.55
N SER A 365 5.84 -22.99 -12.51
CA SER A 365 5.03 -21.85 -12.04
C SER A 365 5.91 -20.71 -11.54
N LYS A 366 7.00 -21.03 -10.81
CA LYS A 366 8.00 -20.04 -10.37
C LYS A 366 8.65 -19.34 -11.57
N PHE A 367 9.05 -20.10 -12.58
CA PHE A 367 9.65 -19.57 -13.80
C PHE A 367 8.72 -18.59 -14.53
N ILE A 368 7.46 -18.98 -14.78
CA ILE A 368 6.47 -18.11 -15.44
C ILE A 368 6.30 -16.79 -14.68
N GLN A 369 6.20 -16.86 -13.36
CA GLN A 369 6.00 -15.68 -12.52
C GLN A 369 7.22 -14.75 -12.50
N LEU A 370 8.44 -15.31 -12.50
CA LEU A 370 9.66 -14.52 -12.66
C LEU A 370 9.75 -13.88 -14.04
N CYS A 371 9.47 -14.62 -15.11
CA CYS A 371 9.40 -14.06 -16.46
C CYS A 371 8.38 -12.91 -16.54
N SER A 372 7.23 -13.05 -15.87
CA SER A 372 6.21 -12.01 -15.81
C SER A 372 6.72 -10.76 -15.10
N PHE A 373 7.47 -10.90 -14.00
CA PHE A 373 8.14 -9.78 -13.33
C PHE A 373 9.09 -9.04 -14.26
N TYR A 374 10.01 -9.75 -14.92
CA TYR A 374 10.95 -9.13 -15.85
C TYR A 374 10.26 -8.48 -17.06
N MET A 375 9.17 -9.08 -17.54
CA MET A 375 8.34 -8.50 -18.60
C MET A 375 7.68 -7.19 -18.15
N GLY A 376 7.23 -7.11 -16.90
CA GLY A 376 6.71 -5.87 -16.30
C GLY A 376 7.77 -4.76 -16.28
N CYS A 377 8.98 -5.09 -15.82
CA CYS A 377 10.09 -4.13 -15.84
C CYS A 377 10.41 -3.66 -17.27
N ALA A 378 10.51 -4.58 -18.22
CA ALA A 378 10.83 -4.27 -19.61
C ALA A 378 9.75 -3.41 -20.26
N ALA A 379 8.47 -3.75 -20.07
CA ALA A 379 7.34 -3.00 -20.63
C ALA A 379 7.35 -1.55 -20.14
N MET A 380 7.53 -1.34 -18.84
CA MET A 380 7.52 0.00 -18.25
C MET A 380 8.78 0.81 -18.61
N ALA A 381 9.92 0.15 -18.81
CA ALA A 381 11.15 0.80 -19.26
C ALA A 381 11.02 1.27 -20.72
N ILE A 382 10.42 0.44 -21.58
CA ILE A 382 10.13 0.79 -22.97
C ILE A 382 9.19 2.00 -23.04
N VAL A 383 8.15 2.05 -22.22
CA VAL A 383 7.25 3.22 -22.14
C VAL A 383 8.00 4.51 -21.80
N GLY A 384 9.05 4.44 -20.97
CA GLY A 384 9.90 5.59 -20.60
C GLY A 384 10.79 6.15 -21.72
N ILE A 385 10.74 5.59 -22.92
CA ILE A 385 11.36 6.22 -24.10
C ILE A 385 10.51 7.42 -24.58
N TRP A 386 9.20 7.38 -24.35
CA TRP A 386 8.24 8.37 -24.88
C TRP A 386 7.45 9.10 -23.79
N ALA A 387 7.48 8.62 -22.56
CA ALA A 387 6.95 9.30 -21.37
C ALA A 387 8.08 10.05 -20.68
#